data_AF-W0VCF8-F1
#
_entry.id   AF-W0VCF8-F1
#
_cell.length_a   1.000
_cell.length_b   1.000
_cell.length_c   1.000
_cell.angle_alpha   90.00
_cell.angle_beta   90.00
_cell.angle_gamma   90.00
#
_symmetry.space_group_name_H-M   'P 1'
#
loop_
_entity.id
_entity.type
_entity.pdbx_description
1 polymer ?
#
loop_
_entity_poly.entity_id
_entity_poly.type
_entity_poly.pdbx_seq_one_letter_code
_entity_poly.pdbx_strand_id
1 'polypeptide(L)' 'MLRQQYDCAVIVCHAGSMRLLAALNSGLPLAQAALKAAATCHKIGYGSTLILDF' A
#
# COMPACT_ATOMS: atom_id res chain seq x y z
N MET A 1 -23.92 -11.29 3.25
CA MET A 1 -22.67 -11.66 2.57
C MET A 1 -21.65 -11.99 3.66
N LEU A 2 -21.34 -13.27 3.91
CA LEU A 2 -20.29 -13.62 4.87
C LEU A 2 -18.94 -13.20 4.27
N ARG A 3 -18.24 -12.26 4.93
CA ARG A 3 -16.82 -12.03 4.66
C ARG A 3 -16.06 -13.16 5.34
N GLN A 4 -15.49 -14.06 4.55
CA GLN A 4 -14.52 -15.00 5.06
C GLN A 4 -13.26 -14.21 5.44
N GLN A 5 -12.81 -14.40 6.69
CA GLN A 5 -11.59 -13.79 7.19
C GLN A 5 -10.41 -14.66 6.77
N TYR A 6 -9.40 -14.03 6.17
CA TYR A 6 -8.16 -14.67 5.79
C TYR A 6 -7.02 -14.01 6.59
N ASP A 7 -6.02 -14.80 6.98
CA ASP A 7 -4.87 -14.31 7.72
C ASP A 7 -3.95 -13.42 6.87
N CYS A 8 -4.02 -13.58 5.54
CA CYS A 8 -3.24 -12.76 4.60
C CYS A 8 -3.97 -12.58 3.26
N ALA A 9 -3.53 -11.57 2.51
CA ALA A 9 -3.97 -11.31 1.15
C ALA A 9 -2.80 -10.83 0.28
N VAL A 10 -2.85 -11.15 -1.02
CA VAL A 10 -1.91 -10.65 -2.02
C VAL A 10 -2.63 -9.69 -2.95
N ILE A 11 -2.09 -8.49 -3.15
CA ILE A 11 -2.63 -7.47 -4.04
C ILE A 11 -1.63 -7.20 -5.15
N VAL A 12 -1.98 -7.56 -6.39
CA VAL A 12 -1.22 -7.17 -7.60
C VAL A 12 -1.69 -5.79 -8.03
N CYS A 13 -0.79 -4.81 -7.98
CA CYS A 13 -1.12 -3.42 -8.26
C CYS A 13 0.09 -2.64 -8.79
N HIS A 14 -0.11 -1.34 -9.06
CA HIS A 14 0.95 -0.45 -9.51
C HIS A 14 1.74 0.13 -8.34
N ALA A 15 2.96 0.61 -8.63
CA ALA A 15 3.83 1.25 -7.65
C ALA A 15 3.15 2.41 -6.89
N GLY A 16 2.23 3.14 -7.51
CA GLY A 16 1.42 4.17 -6.84
C GLY A 16 0.56 3.60 -5.72
N SER A 17 -0.14 2.50 -5.97
CA SER A 17 -0.98 1.81 -4.97
C SER A 17 -0.13 1.25 -3.83
N MET A 18 1.01 0.61 -4.15
CA MET A 18 1.95 0.10 -3.12
C MET A 18 2.38 1.21 -2.16
N ARG A 19 2.72 2.40 -2.69
CA ARG A 19 3.12 3.55 -1.87
C ARG A 19 2.00 4.10 -1.02
N LEU A 20 0.79 4.18 -1.56
CA LEU A 20 -0.37 4.64 -0.81
C LEU A 20 -0.68 3.66 0.35
N LEU A 21 -0.67 2.36 0.08
CA LEU A 21 -0.89 1.33 1.11
C LEU A 21 0.20 1.39 2.18
N ALA A 22 1.48 1.54 1.82
CA ALA A 22 2.55 1.73 2.80
C ALA A 22 2.37 2.98 3.67
N ALA A 23 1.93 4.09 3.07
CA ALA A 23 1.69 5.33 3.80
C ALA A 23 0.49 5.21 4.75
N LEU A 24 -0.58 4.53 4.32
CA LEU A 24 -1.73 4.22 5.16
C LEU A 24 -1.36 3.28 6.31
N ASN A 25 -0.50 2.29 6.06
CA ASN A 25 0.01 1.38 7.09
C ASN A 25 0.83 2.09 8.19
N SER A 26 1.30 3.31 7.90
CA SER A 26 1.95 4.17 8.90
C SER A 26 0.95 4.90 9.83
N GLY A 27 -0.36 4.65 9.68
CA GLY A 27 -1.41 5.31 10.48
C GLY A 27 -1.73 6.75 10.05
N LEU A 28 -1.26 7.20 8.89
CA LEU A 28 -1.50 8.57 8.41
C LEU A 28 -2.95 8.77 7.98
N PRO A 29 -3.54 9.96 8.21
CA PRO A 29 -4.81 10.33 7.60
C PRO A 29 -4.72 10.26 6.07
N LEU A 30 -5.83 9.88 5.43
CA LEU A 30 -5.87 9.59 3.98
C LEU A 30 -5.21 10.66 3.11
N ALA A 31 -5.51 11.94 3.35
CA ALA A 31 -4.92 13.04 2.57
C ALA A 31 -3.40 13.14 2.75
N GLN A 32 -2.89 12.93 3.97
CA GLN A 32 -1.45 12.94 4.24
C GLN A 32 -0.76 11.70 3.68
N ALA A 33 -1.42 10.55 3.73
CA ALA A 33 -0.93 9.32 3.11
C ALA A 33 -0.82 9.48 1.58
N ALA A 34 -1.84 10.06 0.95
CA ALA A 34 -1.82 10.37 -0.48
C ALA A 34 -0.69 11.35 -0.85
N LEU A 35 -0.53 12.43 -0.07
CA LEU A 35 0.57 13.37 -0.28
C LEU A 35 1.94 12.68 -0.13
N LYS A 36 2.16 11.91 0.94
CA LYS A 36 3.40 11.16 1.17
C LYS A 36 3.68 10.17 0.03
N ALA A 37 2.65 9.49 -0.46
CA ALA A 37 2.75 8.56 -1.57
C ALA A 37 2.98 9.23 -2.93
N ALA A 38 2.70 10.53 -3.09
CA ALA A 38 2.89 11.27 -4.34
C ALA A 38 4.11 12.19 -4.33
N ALA A 39 4.62 12.57 -3.15
CA ALA A 39 5.60 13.65 -2.97
C ALA A 39 6.96 13.42 -3.64
N THR A 40 7.31 12.17 -3.95
CA THR A 40 8.62 11.82 -4.53
C THR A 40 8.47 10.85 -5.70
N CYS A 41 9.44 10.83 -6.61
CA CYS A 41 9.53 9.78 -7.63
C CYS A 41 9.87 8.44 -6.97
N HIS A 42 9.17 7.37 -7.34
CA HIS A 42 9.42 6.05 -6.76
C HIS A 42 10.56 5.32 -7.47
N LYS A 43 11.19 4.37 -6.76
CA LYS A 43 12.23 3.48 -7.31
C LYS A 43 11.82 2.00 -7.29
N ILE A 44 10.53 1.72 -7.17
CA ILE A 44 9.96 0.37 -7.18
C ILE A 44 10.12 -0.22 -8.58
N GLY A 45 10.87 -1.33 -8.70
CA GLY A 45 11.06 -2.07 -9.94
C GLY A 45 9.91 -3.03 -10.25
N TYR A 46 9.84 -3.52 -11.49
CA TYR A 46 8.87 -4.57 -11.85
C TYR A 46 9.09 -5.84 -11.05
N GLY A 47 7.98 -6.46 -10.62
CA GLY A 47 8.01 -7.66 -9.77
C GLY A 47 8.37 -7.41 -8.31
N SER A 48 8.56 -6.15 -7.88
CA SER A 48 8.81 -5.85 -6.47
C SER A 48 7.62 -6.25 -5.59
N THR A 49 7.92 -6.70 -4.37
CA THR A 49 6.91 -7.01 -3.35
C THR A 49 7.06 -6.07 -2.16
N LEU A 50 5.93 -5.69 -1.55
CA LEU A 50 5.85 -4.91 -0.32
C LEU A 50 5.05 -5.72 0.69
N ILE A 51 5.64 -5.99 1.85
CA ILE A 51 4.96 -6.63 2.97
C ILE A 51 4.44 -5.53 3.89
N LEU A 52 3.17 -5.66 4.29
CA LEU A 52 2.50 -4.75 5.21
C LEU A 52 1.97 -5.58 6.38
N ASP A 53 2.34 -5.20 7.59
CA ASP A 53 1.85 -5.81 8.83
C ASP A 53 0.67 -4.99 9.36
N PHE A 54 -0.35 -5.67 9.88
CA PHE A 54 -1.60 -5.09 10.40
C PHE A 54 -1.71 -5.27 11.92
#